data_AF-L0NFS9-F1
#
_entry.id   AF-L0NFS9-F1
#
_cell.length_a   1.000
_cell.length_b   1.000
_cell.length_c   1.000
_cell.angle_alpha   90.00
_cell.angle_beta   90.00
_cell.angle_gamma   90.00
#
_symmetry.space_group_name_H-M   'P 1'
#
loop_
_entity.id
_entity.type
_entity.pdbx_description
1 polymer ?
#
loop_
_entity_poly.entity_id
_entity_poly.type
_entity_poly.pdbx_seq_one_letter_code
_entity_poly.pdbx_strand_id
1 'polypeptide(L)'
;MPWRETSVMEERLRFVARLLEGEGMSEVCRAFGISRKTGYKIFNRYKDDGLEALTDRSRRPVRYANQLPDPVEAMIVRLRQEKPYWGARKIRELLVKRLAGDVRISAKSTVHAVLDRHGLVSQARKRNRANKAVGTQLSAAPGPNDLWCADFKGEFKLGNGNTVTP
;
A
#
# COMPACT_ATOMS: atom_id res chain seq x y z
N MET A 1 35.05 28.24 14.39
CA MET A 1 34.38 28.00 13.09
C MET A 1 32.89 28.22 13.29
N PRO A 2 32.25 29.26 12.73
CA PRO A 2 30.84 29.53 12.98
C PRO A 2 30.03 28.67 12.01
N TRP A 3 29.66 27.48 12.45
CA TRP A 3 28.76 26.61 11.69
C TRP A 3 27.38 27.28 11.63
N ARG A 4 26.83 27.44 10.43
CA ARG A 4 25.45 27.89 10.23
C ARG A 4 24.56 26.66 10.14
N GLU A 5 23.83 26.38 11.20
CA GLU A 5 22.68 25.48 11.14
C GLU A 5 21.49 26.31 10.66
N THR A 6 21.25 26.34 9.35
CA THR A 6 20.01 26.92 8.79
C THR A 6 19.12 25.83 8.23
N SER A 7 17.84 25.85 8.60
CA SER A 7 16.82 24.99 8.02
C SER A 7 16.38 25.49 6.64
N VAL A 8 15.84 24.60 5.81
CA VAL A 8 15.27 24.97 4.50
C VAL A 8 14.15 26.01 4.65
N MET A 9 13.39 25.94 5.75
CA MET A 9 12.35 26.90 6.06
C MET A 9 12.92 28.29 6.34
N GLU A 10 13.98 28.39 7.14
CA GLU A 10 14.65 29.66 7.45
C GLU A 10 15.26 30.31 6.21
N GLU A 11 15.86 29.53 5.32
CA GLU A 11 16.38 30.06 4.05
C GLU A 11 15.25 30.56 3.13
N ARG A 12 14.11 29.85 3.09
CA ARG A 12 12.91 30.32 2.35
C ARG A 12 12.32 31.58 2.95
N LEU A 13 12.30 31.70 4.28
CA LEU A 13 11.84 32.90 4.98
C LEU A 13 12.76 34.09 4.71
N ARG A 14 14.08 33.89 4.80
CA ARG A 14 15.06 34.95 4.48
C ARG A 14 14.96 35.39 3.02
N PHE A 15 14.70 34.46 2.10
CA PHE A 15 14.46 34.78 0.71
C PHE A 15 13.23 35.68 0.52
N VAL A 16 12.11 35.35 1.17
CA VAL A 16 10.87 36.16 1.09
C VAL A 16 11.06 37.52 1.77
N ALA A 17 11.70 37.58 2.94
CA ALA A 17 11.94 38.82 3.67
C ALA A 17 12.69 39.86 2.82
N ARG A 18 13.77 39.44 2.15
CA ARG A 18 14.54 40.32 1.24
C ARG A 18 13.72 40.85 0.06
N LEU A 19 12.82 40.04 -0.48
CA LEU A 19 11.89 40.50 -1.53
C LEU A 19 10.85 41.49 -1.01
N LEU A 20 10.41 41.36 0.25
CA LEU A 20 9.49 42.31 0.89
C LEU A 20 10.18 43.63 1.26
N GLU A 21 11.47 43.60 1.57
CA GLU A 21 12.31 44.78 1.77
C GLU A 21 12.56 45.57 0.48
N GLY A 22 12.13 45.04 -0.68
CA GLY A 22 12.18 45.71 -1.97
C GLY A 22 13.37 45.32 -2.85
N GLU A 23 14.16 44.31 -2.47
CA GLU A 23 15.25 43.83 -3.32
C GLU A 23 14.75 43.18 -4.61
N GLY A 24 15.54 43.30 -5.68
CA GLY A 24 15.18 42.76 -6.99
C GLY A 24 15.21 41.23 -7.04
N MET A 25 14.16 40.61 -7.59
CA MET A 25 14.04 39.14 -7.74
C MET A 25 15.27 38.47 -8.34
N SER A 26 15.89 39.10 -9.35
CA SER A 26 17.08 38.56 -10.01
C SER A 26 18.30 38.52 -9.10
N GLU A 27 18.47 39.51 -8.24
CA GLU A 27 19.62 39.64 -7.34
C GLU A 27 19.48 38.68 -6.15
N VAL A 28 18.29 38.65 -5.55
CA VAL A 28 17.98 37.71 -4.48
C VAL A 28 18.12 36.27 -4.98
N CYS A 29 17.58 35.92 -6.16
CA CYS A 29 17.74 34.57 -6.71
C CYS A 29 19.22 34.18 -6.91
N ARG A 30 20.07 35.10 -7.36
CA ARG A 30 21.52 34.85 -7.50
C ARG A 30 22.19 34.65 -6.14
N ALA A 31 21.86 35.47 -5.15
CA ALA A 31 22.42 35.36 -3.80
C ALA A 31 22.08 34.04 -3.11
N PHE A 32 20.89 33.49 -3.36
CA PHE A 32 20.46 32.20 -2.83
C PHE A 32 20.76 31.01 -3.75
N GLY A 33 21.40 31.22 -4.91
CA GLY A 33 21.76 30.15 -5.84
C GLY A 33 20.56 29.42 -6.46
N ILE A 34 19.39 30.08 -6.57
CA ILE A 34 18.18 29.49 -7.13
C ILE A 34 17.82 30.09 -8.50
N SER A 35 17.13 29.30 -9.33
CA SER A 35 16.57 29.84 -10.57
C SER A 35 15.46 30.86 -10.28
N ARG A 36 15.33 31.88 -11.15
CA ARG A 36 14.20 32.85 -11.07
C ARG A 36 12.83 32.17 -11.07
N LYS A 37 12.67 31.07 -11.81
CA LYS A 37 11.42 30.27 -11.83
C LYS A 37 11.08 29.72 -10.44
N THR A 38 12.08 29.24 -9.72
CA THR A 38 11.92 28.77 -8.33
C THR A 38 11.61 29.93 -7.40
N GLY A 39 12.31 31.06 -7.55
CA GLY A 39 12.08 32.26 -6.77
C GLY A 39 10.64 32.79 -6.87
N TYR A 40 10.14 32.98 -8.10
CA TYR A 40 8.73 33.36 -8.33
C TYR A 40 7.75 32.34 -7.74
N LYS A 41 8.03 31.04 -7.86
CA LYS A 41 7.17 29.99 -7.28
C LYS A 41 7.09 30.09 -5.76
N ILE A 42 8.22 30.33 -5.09
CA ILE A 42 8.28 30.49 -3.63
C ILE A 42 7.52 31.76 -3.21
N PHE A 43 7.78 32.87 -3.90
CA PHE A 43 7.16 34.16 -3.56
C PHE A 43 5.65 34.19 -3.83
N ASN A 44 5.18 33.62 -4.94
CA ASN A 44 3.75 33.52 -5.23
C ASN A 44 3.02 32.67 -4.19
N ARG A 45 3.62 31.54 -3.78
CA ARG A 45 3.06 30.72 -2.68
C ARG A 45 2.92 31.50 -1.39
N TYR A 46 3.93 32.30 -1.04
CA TYR A 46 3.86 33.16 0.13
C TYR A 46 2.74 34.21 0.01
N LYS A 47 2.55 34.80 -1.17
CA LYS A 47 1.45 35.74 -1.42
C LYS A 47 0.07 35.10 -1.29
N ASP A 48 -0.07 33.86 -1.74
CA ASP A 48 -1.36 33.15 -1.77
C ASP A 48 -1.73 32.59 -0.38
N ASP A 49 -0.81 31.88 0.28
CA ASP A 49 -1.11 31.08 1.49
C ASP A 49 -0.21 31.46 2.71
N GLY A 50 0.56 32.55 2.62
CA GLY A 50 1.38 33.06 3.74
C GLY A 50 2.57 32.18 4.13
N LEU A 51 2.94 32.21 5.42
CA LEU A 51 4.11 31.51 5.95
C LEU A 51 4.00 29.98 5.82
N GLU A 52 2.80 29.43 6.01
CA GLU A 52 2.58 27.97 5.92
C GLU A 52 2.88 27.42 4.52
N ALA A 53 2.73 28.25 3.48
CA ALA A 53 3.00 27.92 2.09
C ALA A 53 4.46 27.56 1.80
N LEU A 54 5.38 28.00 2.65
CA LEU A 54 6.81 27.77 2.53
C LEU A 54 7.21 26.37 3.02
N THR A 55 6.34 25.67 3.72
CA THR A 55 6.55 24.26 4.09
C THR A 55 6.55 23.35 2.86
N ASP A 56 7.22 22.21 2.97
CA ASP A 56 7.27 21.25 1.86
C ASP A 56 5.90 20.58 1.66
N ARG A 57 5.26 20.92 0.54
CA ARG A 57 4.05 20.21 0.09
C ARG A 57 4.40 18.81 -0.36
N SER A 58 3.45 17.89 -0.15
CA SER A 58 3.55 16.53 -0.66
C SER A 58 3.83 16.54 -2.17
N ARG A 59 4.84 15.76 -2.57
CA ARG A 59 5.18 15.52 -3.98
C ARG A 59 4.33 14.42 -4.61
N ARG A 60 3.36 13.88 -3.85
CA ARG A 60 2.49 12.81 -4.31
C ARG A 60 1.62 13.33 -5.47
N PRO A 61 1.49 12.58 -6.59
CA PRO A 61 0.57 12.92 -7.65
C PRO A 61 -0.85 13.14 -7.10
N VAL A 62 -1.48 14.25 -7.53
CA VAL A 62 -2.83 14.63 -7.09
C VAL A 62 -3.88 13.63 -7.57
N ARG A 63 -3.65 13.00 -8.73
CA ARG A 63 -4.51 11.93 -9.27
C ARG A 63 -3.66 10.75 -9.71
N TYR A 64 -4.09 9.56 -9.31
CA TYR A 64 -3.61 8.31 -9.90
C TYR A 64 -4.59 7.94 -11.02
N ALA A 65 -4.10 7.79 -12.25
CA ALA A 65 -4.94 7.45 -13.41
C ALA A 65 -5.74 6.15 -13.24
N ASN A 66 -5.31 5.28 -12.33
CA ASN A 66 -5.93 3.99 -12.04
C ASN A 66 -6.80 3.99 -10.77
N GLN A 67 -7.00 5.15 -10.13
CA GLN A 67 -7.83 5.24 -8.93
C GLN A 67 -9.30 5.38 -9.33
N LEU A 68 -10.17 4.61 -8.69
CA LEU A 68 -11.61 4.74 -8.90
C LEU A 68 -12.07 6.15 -8.49
N PRO A 69 -13.13 6.67 -9.14
CA PRO A 69 -13.83 7.83 -8.61
C PRO A 69 -14.33 7.57 -7.18
N ASP A 70 -14.19 8.57 -6.32
CA ASP A 70 -14.59 8.50 -4.90
C ASP A 70 -16.03 8.01 -4.69
N PRO A 71 -17.03 8.39 -5.51
CA PRO A 71 -18.40 7.88 -5.35
C PRO A 71 -18.52 6.36 -5.49
N VAL A 72 -17.71 5.77 -6.38
CA VAL A 72 -17.74 4.31 -6.61
C VAL A 72 -17.04 3.58 -5.46
N GLU A 73 -15.95 4.14 -4.96
CA GLU A 73 -15.24 3.63 -3.78
C GLU A 73 -16.14 3.69 -2.52
N ALA A 74 -16.82 4.81 -2.28
CA ALA A 74 -17.78 4.93 -1.18
C ALA A 74 -18.91 3.90 -1.27
N MET A 75 -19.41 3.65 -2.48
CA MET A 75 -20.45 2.64 -2.70
C MET A 75 -19.96 1.20 -2.44
N ILE A 76 -18.72 0.87 -2.81
CA ILE A 76 -18.11 -0.44 -2.49
C ILE A 76 -18.06 -0.63 -0.96
N VAL A 77 -17.61 0.40 -0.23
CA VAL A 77 -17.52 0.36 1.24
C VAL A 77 -18.90 0.22 1.88
N ARG A 78 -19.87 1.02 1.44
CA ARG A 78 -21.26 0.94 1.92
C ARG A 78 -21.86 -0.45 1.70
N LEU A 79 -21.66 -1.04 0.52
CA LEU A 79 -22.16 -2.40 0.23
C LEU A 79 -21.54 -3.47 1.13
N ARG A 80 -20.26 -3.31 1.49
CA ARG A 80 -19.60 -4.19 2.45
C ARG A 80 -20.17 -4.04 3.85
N GLN A 81 -20.52 -2.82 4.28
CA GLN A 81 -21.17 -2.57 5.57
C GLN A 81 -22.60 -3.12 5.61
N GLU A 82 -23.39 -2.94 4.53
CA GLU A 82 -24.74 -3.51 4.40
C GLU A 82 -24.72 -5.05 4.40
N LYS A 83 -23.67 -5.67 3.85
CA LYS A 83 -23.51 -7.13 3.75
C LYS A 83 -22.12 -7.59 4.22
N PRO A 84 -21.86 -7.66 5.55
CA PRO A 84 -20.55 -7.98 6.11
C PRO A 84 -19.97 -9.35 5.69
N TYR A 85 -20.84 -10.33 5.42
CA TYR A 85 -20.43 -11.68 5.02
C TYR A 85 -20.10 -11.81 3.53
N TRP A 86 -20.30 -10.77 2.73
CA TRP A 86 -20.13 -10.84 1.27
C TRP A 86 -18.74 -10.40 0.84
N GLY A 87 -17.99 -11.30 0.19
CA GLY A 87 -16.69 -10.97 -0.36
C GLY A 87 -16.76 -10.13 -1.65
N ALA A 88 -15.59 -9.66 -2.10
CA ALA A 88 -15.43 -8.79 -3.28
C ALA A 88 -16.15 -9.29 -4.55
N ARG A 89 -16.27 -10.62 -4.74
CA ARG A 89 -17.01 -11.20 -5.88
C ARG A 89 -18.50 -10.86 -5.83
N LYS A 90 -19.17 -11.12 -4.70
CA LYS A 90 -20.61 -10.87 -4.53
C LYS A 90 -20.92 -9.37 -4.54
N ILE A 91 -20.05 -8.57 -3.93
CA ILE A 91 -20.18 -7.11 -3.95
C ILE A 91 -20.06 -6.57 -5.38
N ARG A 92 -19.12 -7.09 -6.19
CA ARG A 92 -19.03 -6.74 -7.60
C ARG A 92 -20.29 -7.09 -8.38
N GLU A 93 -20.84 -8.30 -8.20
CA GLU A 93 -22.08 -8.70 -8.89
C GLU A 93 -23.25 -7.77 -8.52
N LEU A 94 -23.32 -7.32 -7.26
CA LEU A 94 -24.32 -6.35 -6.82
C LEU A 94 -24.10 -4.96 -7.43
N LEU A 95 -22.85 -4.52 -7.56
CA LEU A 95 -22.49 -3.28 -8.26
C LEU A 95 -22.90 -3.33 -9.74
N VAL A 96 -22.65 -4.44 -10.42
CA VAL A 96 -23.08 -4.64 -11.83
C VAL A 96 -24.59 -4.44 -11.95
N LYS A 97 -25.36 -5.05 -11.03
CA LYS A 97 -26.83 -4.96 -11.03
C LYS A 97 -27.34 -3.54 -10.71
N ARG A 98 -26.70 -2.83 -9.78
CA ARG A 98 -27.13 -1.46 -9.37
C ARG A 98 -26.73 -0.38 -10.37
N LEU A 99 -25.60 -0.52 -11.07
CA LEU A 99 -25.08 0.52 -11.98
C LEU A 99 -25.45 0.30 -13.44
N ALA A 100 -26.06 -0.82 -13.81
CA ALA A 100 -26.73 -1.08 -15.09
C ALA A 100 -26.02 -0.60 -16.38
N GLY A 101 -24.69 -0.44 -16.38
CA GLY A 101 -23.89 -0.05 -17.55
C GLY A 101 -23.37 1.39 -17.58
N ASP A 102 -23.83 2.28 -16.69
CA ASP A 102 -23.45 3.71 -16.72
C ASP A 102 -22.00 3.98 -16.31
N VAL A 103 -21.39 3.04 -15.58
CA VAL A 103 -20.01 3.14 -15.11
C VAL A 103 -19.28 1.84 -15.41
N ARG A 104 -18.06 1.96 -15.95
CA ARG A 104 -17.18 0.81 -16.19
C ARG A 104 -16.92 0.08 -14.86
N ILE A 105 -17.57 -1.08 -14.71
CA ILE A 105 -17.49 -1.86 -13.47
C ILE A 105 -16.05 -2.30 -13.24
N SER A 106 -15.53 -2.02 -12.04
CA SER A 106 -14.17 -2.36 -11.67
C SER A 106 -13.94 -3.87 -11.61
N ALA A 107 -12.70 -4.29 -11.83
CA ALA A 107 -12.33 -5.69 -11.70
C ALA A 107 -12.54 -6.16 -10.26
N LYS A 108 -12.75 -7.48 -10.08
CA LYS A 108 -12.87 -8.10 -8.74
C LYS A 108 -11.66 -7.75 -7.85
N SER A 109 -10.46 -7.74 -8.44
CA SER A 109 -9.21 -7.36 -7.76
C SER A 109 -9.24 -5.91 -7.29
N THR A 110 -9.82 -5.00 -8.07
CA THR A 110 -9.93 -3.59 -7.69
C THR A 110 -10.93 -3.40 -6.54
N VAL A 111 -12.07 -4.09 -6.58
CA VAL A 111 -13.03 -4.10 -5.45
C VAL A 111 -12.36 -4.65 -4.20
N HIS A 112 -11.59 -5.73 -4.31
CA HIS A 112 -10.84 -6.28 -3.19
C HIS A 112 -9.79 -5.29 -2.65
N ALA A 113 -9.04 -4.62 -3.53
CA ALA A 113 -8.04 -3.64 -3.13
C ALA A 113 -8.68 -2.42 -2.44
N VAL A 114 -9.86 -1.98 -2.88
CA VAL A 114 -10.63 -0.96 -2.16
C VAL A 114 -10.98 -1.45 -0.76
N LEU A 115 -11.58 -2.64 -0.64
CA LEU A 115 -11.95 -3.18 0.67
C LEU A 115 -10.74 -3.36 1.61
N ASP A 116 -9.59 -3.76 1.07
CA ASP A 116 -8.35 -3.95 1.82
C ASP A 116 -7.78 -2.62 2.32
N ARG A 117 -7.76 -1.57 1.48
CA ARG A 117 -7.36 -0.21 1.88
C ARG A 117 -8.23 0.36 3.00
N HIS A 118 -9.50 -0.02 3.05
CA HIS A 118 -10.45 0.37 4.11
C HIS A 118 -10.45 -0.59 5.31
N GLY A 119 -9.56 -1.59 5.35
CA GLY A 119 -9.45 -2.54 6.47
C GLY A 119 -10.63 -3.51 6.61
N LEU A 120 -11.44 -3.68 5.55
CA LEU A 120 -12.65 -4.50 5.56
C LEU A 120 -12.43 -5.94 5.09
N VAL A 121 -11.18 -6.32 4.86
CA VAL A 121 -10.75 -7.68 4.52
C VAL A 121 -10.05 -8.28 5.73
N SER A 122 -10.50 -9.45 6.17
CA SER A 122 -9.75 -10.22 7.15
C SER A 122 -8.47 -10.71 6.48
N GLN A 123 -7.34 -10.20 6.96
CA GLN A 123 -6.04 -10.75 6.59
C GLN A 123 -6.06 -12.24 6.94
N ALA A 124 -5.73 -13.10 5.97
CA ALA A 124 -5.59 -14.52 6.24
C ALA A 124 -4.67 -14.65 7.45
N ARG A 125 -5.13 -15.31 8.53
CA ARG A 125 -4.30 -15.56 9.70
C ARG A 125 -2.98 -16.11 9.17
N LYS A 126 -1.87 -15.38 9.37
CA LYS A 126 -0.52 -15.92 9.13
C LYS A 126 -0.56 -17.31 9.74
N ARG A 127 -0.39 -18.37 8.93
CA ARG A 127 -0.45 -19.75 9.45
C ARG A 127 0.43 -19.76 10.69
N ASN A 128 -0.20 -19.91 11.85
CA ASN A 128 0.55 -19.93 13.09
C ASN A 128 1.57 -21.04 12.91
N ARG A 129 2.87 -20.70 12.96
CA ARG A 129 3.96 -21.69 12.92
C ARG A 129 3.80 -22.74 14.02
N ALA A 130 2.94 -22.50 15.01
CA ALA A 130 2.48 -23.43 16.03
C ALA A 130 1.84 -24.71 15.46
N ASN A 131 1.20 -24.66 14.29
CA ASN A 131 0.62 -25.86 13.64
C ASN A 131 1.61 -26.49 12.64
N LYS A 132 2.91 -26.45 12.93
CA LYS A 132 3.86 -27.31 12.23
C LYS A 132 3.79 -28.68 12.88
N ALA A 133 3.66 -29.73 12.08
CA ALA A 133 3.91 -31.09 12.55
C ALA A 133 5.33 -31.12 13.12
N VAL A 134 5.45 -31.35 14.42
CA VAL A 134 6.74 -31.57 15.09
C VAL A 134 6.99 -33.07 14.97
N GLY A 135 8.12 -33.46 14.36
CA GLY A 135 8.50 -34.87 14.27
C GLY A 135 8.64 -35.49 15.65
N THR A 136 8.28 -36.77 15.78
CA THR A 136 8.50 -37.54 17.02
C THR A 136 9.99 -37.61 17.33
N GLN A 137 10.35 -37.63 18.61
CA GLN A 137 11.74 -37.83 19.02
C GLN A 137 12.24 -39.20 18.54
N LEU A 138 13.39 -39.24 17.86
CA LEU A 138 14.00 -40.48 17.36
C LEU A 138 14.73 -41.20 18.51
N SER A 139 14.60 -42.52 18.58
CA SER A 139 15.36 -43.37 19.50
C SER A 139 16.76 -43.66 18.95
N ALA A 140 17.74 -43.83 19.84
CA ALA A 140 19.09 -44.26 19.48
C ALA A 140 19.13 -45.77 19.22
N ALA A 141 19.76 -46.19 18.12
CA ALA A 141 19.92 -47.59 17.72
C ALA A 141 21.43 -47.94 17.70
N PRO A 142 21.98 -48.51 18.79
CA PRO A 142 23.42 -48.73 18.94
C PRO A 142 23.98 -49.93 18.16
N GLY A 143 23.15 -50.89 17.76
CA GLY A 143 23.53 -52.10 17.04
C GLY A 143 22.78 -52.30 15.71
N PRO A 144 23.29 -53.20 14.83
CA PRO A 144 22.56 -53.61 13.64
C PRO A 144 21.23 -54.27 14.02
N ASN A 145 20.15 -53.94 13.29
CA ASN A 145 18.76 -54.43 13.52
C ASN A 145 18.04 -53.91 14.78
N ASP A 146 18.57 -52.94 15.52
CA ASP A 146 17.90 -52.38 16.70
C ASP A 146 16.69 -51.48 16.38
N LEU A 147 16.62 -50.91 15.17
CA LEU A 147 15.51 -50.08 14.71
C LEU A 147 15.16 -50.42 13.26
N TRP A 148 13.89 -50.73 13.02
CA TRP A 148 13.36 -51.01 11.69
C TRP A 148 12.40 -49.90 11.28
N CYS A 149 12.74 -49.19 10.20
CA CYS A 149 11.85 -48.19 9.62
C CYS A 149 10.79 -48.91 8.77
N ALA A 150 9.53 -48.87 9.21
CA ALA A 150 8.40 -49.24 8.38
C ALA A 150 7.82 -47.97 7.75
N ASP A 151 7.97 -47.82 6.44
CA ASP A 151 7.29 -46.78 5.66
C ASP A 151 6.18 -47.45 4.85
N PHE A 152 4.95 -47.06 5.12
CA PHE A 152 3.79 -47.54 4.36
C PHE A 152 3.51 -46.54 3.26
N LYS A 153 3.81 -46.94 2.02
CA LYS A 153 3.29 -46.23 0.87
C LYS A 153 1.79 -46.50 0.84
N GLY A 154 0.96 -45.46 0.98
CA GLY A 154 -0.50 -45.61 0.92
C GLY A 154 -0.99 -46.33 -0.34
N GLU A 155 -2.30 -46.56 -0.41
CA GLU A 155 -2.95 -47.27 -1.52
C GLU A 155 -2.34 -46.98 -2.90
N PHE A 156 -1.90 -48.03 -3.59
CA PHE A 156 -1.42 -47.91 -4.95
C PHE A 156 -2.19 -48.84 -5.89
N LYS A 157 -2.47 -48.34 -7.10
CA LYS A 157 -3.15 -49.10 -8.14
C LYS A 157 -2.16 -49.95 -8.93
N LEU A 158 -2.48 -51.22 -9.07
CA LEU A 158 -1.79 -52.16 -9.95
C LEU A 158 -2.22 -51.94 -11.41
N GLY A 159 -1.42 -52.42 -12.35
CA GLY A 159 -1.72 -52.32 -13.80
C GLY A 159 -3.01 -53.06 -14.22
N ASN A 160 -3.55 -53.93 -13.37
CA ASN A 160 -4.84 -54.61 -13.54
C ASN A 160 -6.03 -53.80 -12.99
N GLY A 161 -5.80 -52.57 -12.50
CA GLY A 161 -6.84 -51.68 -11.99
C GLY A 161 -7.25 -51.89 -10.53
N ASN A 162 -6.76 -52.96 -9.89
CA ASN A 162 -7.02 -53.21 -8.48
C ASN A 162 -6.13 -52.34 -7.58
N THR A 163 -6.69 -51.85 -6.48
CA THR A 163 -5.95 -51.09 -5.47
C THR A 163 -5.46 -52.04 -4.39
N VAL A 164 -4.17 -51.94 -4.03
CA VAL A 164 -3.61 -52.65 -2.88
C VAL A 164 -3.41 -51.66 -1.74
N THR A 165 -4.08 -51.90 -0.63
CA THR A 165 -3.79 -51.32 0.69
C THR A 165 -2.62 -52.09 1.33
N PRO A 166 -1.59 -51.42 1.87
CA PRO A 166 -0.51 -52.07 2.63
C PRO A 166 -1.00 -52.86 3.85
#